data_AF-W6U3N1-F1
#
_entry.id   AF-W6U3N1-F1
#
_cell.length_a   1.000
_cell.length_b   1.000
_cell.length_c   1.000
_cell.angle_alpha   90.00
_cell.angle_beta   90.00
_cell.angle_gamma   90.00
#
_symmetry.space_group_name_H-M   'P 1'
#
loop_
_entity.id
_entity.type
_entity.pdbx_description
1 polymer ?
#
loop_
_entity_poly.entity_id
_entity_poly.type
_entity_poly.pdbx_seq_one_letter_code
_entity_poly.pdbx_strand_id
1 'polypeptide(L)'
;MKKKIIPKNSLIKLSALLLVFSLIISACTKEETVKNDKEHTKSIKTDTVVRNEKLVKFLSISLGVGKDEIIYNKINDEFLIRDQKYSRESIEAIYADANVYQSKYGE
;
A
#
# COMPACT_ATOMS: atom_id res chain seq x y z
N MET A 1 21.81 53.47 -29.60
CA MET A 1 20.33 53.40 -29.73
C MET A 1 19.98 51.93 -29.99
N LYS A 2 19.10 51.19 -29.30
CA LYS A 2 17.89 51.47 -28.52
C LYS A 2 17.91 50.60 -27.24
N LYS A 3 17.63 51.19 -26.07
CA LYS A 3 17.44 50.46 -24.81
C LYS A 3 16.00 49.91 -24.80
N LYS A 4 15.82 48.59 -24.64
CA LYS A 4 14.51 48.00 -24.37
C LYS A 4 14.22 48.11 -22.87
N ILE A 5 13.22 48.91 -22.52
CA ILE A 5 12.69 49.08 -21.17
C ILE A 5 11.68 47.95 -20.96
N ILE A 6 11.97 47.03 -20.05
CA ILE A 6 11.04 45.96 -19.64
C ILE A 6 10.13 46.54 -18.54
N PRO A 7 8.80 46.55 -18.71
CA PRO A 7 7.88 47.08 -17.71
C PRO A 7 7.78 46.14 -16.50
N LYS A 8 8.08 46.68 -15.31
CA LYS A 8 8.14 46.01 -13.99
C LYS A 8 6.78 45.83 -13.29
N ASN A 9 5.65 45.83 -14.01
CA ASN A 9 4.32 45.84 -13.38
C ASN A 9 3.42 44.66 -13.81
N SER A 10 3.82 43.43 -13.51
CA SER A 10 2.88 42.29 -13.54
C SER A 10 3.39 41.11 -12.70
N LEU A 11 3.63 41.34 -11.41
CA LEU A 11 4.17 40.31 -10.50
C LEU A 11 3.48 40.31 -9.11
N ILE A 12 2.25 40.84 -9.00
CA ILE A 12 1.51 40.93 -7.72
C ILE A 12 0.03 40.50 -7.89
N LYS A 13 -0.29 39.57 -8.79
CA LYS A 13 -1.68 39.05 -8.93
C LYS A 13 -1.78 37.54 -9.15
N LEU A 14 -0.85 36.77 -8.59
CA LEU A 14 -0.87 35.30 -8.63
C LEU A 14 -0.56 34.66 -7.26
N SER A 15 -0.76 35.41 -6.17
CA SER A 15 -0.48 34.98 -4.79
C SER A 15 -1.73 34.70 -3.95
N ALA A 16 -2.91 34.60 -4.56
CA ALA A 16 -4.19 34.47 -3.83
C ALA A 16 -4.99 33.21 -4.23
N LEU A 17 -4.32 32.13 -4.65
CA LEU A 17 -4.96 30.86 -5.00
C LEU A 17 -4.26 29.65 -4.35
N LEU A 18 -3.81 29.81 -3.10
CA LEU A 18 -3.05 28.78 -2.37
C LEU A 18 -3.45 28.63 -0.89
N LEU A 19 -4.69 29.00 -0.52
CA LEU A 19 -5.16 28.98 0.87
C LEU A 19 -6.58 28.39 1.07
N VAL A 20 -7.01 27.43 0.25
CA VAL A 20 -8.36 26.82 0.40
C VAL A 20 -8.34 25.28 0.30
N PHE A 21 -7.27 24.60 0.71
CA PHE A 21 -7.24 23.12 0.71
C PHE A 21 -6.65 22.48 1.98
N SER A 22 -6.72 23.17 3.12
CA SER A 22 -6.17 22.68 4.40
C SER A 22 -7.21 22.29 5.45
N LEU A 23 -8.43 21.91 5.07
CA LEU A 23 -9.46 21.49 6.03
C LEU A 23 -10.26 20.27 5.55
N ILE A 24 -9.65 19.08 5.60
CA ILE A 24 -10.37 17.81 5.81
C ILE A 24 -9.51 16.89 6.70
N ILE A 25 -9.40 17.23 7.98
CA ILE A 25 -9.07 16.25 9.03
C ILE A 25 -10.13 16.39 10.11
N SER A 26 -10.73 15.25 10.47
CA SER A 26 -11.50 14.94 11.68
C SER A 26 -12.97 14.62 11.43
N ALA A 27 -13.29 13.32 11.37
CA ALA A 27 -14.13 12.64 12.36
C ALA A 27 -14.76 11.36 11.78
N CYS A 28 -14.24 10.21 12.18
CA CYS A 28 -15.08 9.01 12.32
C CYS A 28 -14.53 8.13 13.45
N THR A 29 -14.64 8.62 14.68
CA THR A 29 -14.70 7.76 15.87
C THR A 29 -16.15 7.32 16.03
N LYS A 30 -16.44 6.05 15.77
CA LYS A 30 -17.74 5.46 16.09
C LYS A 30 -17.56 4.16 16.86
N GLU A 31 -17.81 4.28 18.16
CA GLU A 31 -18.49 3.35 19.06
C GLU A 31 -17.93 1.93 19.20
N GLU A 32 -17.38 1.67 20.40
CA GLU A 32 -17.47 0.37 21.05
C GLU A 32 -18.94 -0.08 21.08
N THR A 33 -19.23 -1.24 20.49
CA THR A 33 -20.39 -2.03 20.90
C THR A 33 -19.95 -3.48 21.06
N VAL A 34 -19.88 -3.90 22.32
CA VAL A 34 -19.84 -5.29 22.74
C VAL A 34 -21.12 -5.97 22.24
N LYS A 35 -20.99 -6.95 21.34
CA LYS A 35 -21.98 -8.01 21.15
C LYS A 35 -21.30 -9.36 21.19
N ASN A 36 -21.47 -10.00 22.34
CA ASN A 36 -21.33 -11.42 22.55
C ASN A 36 -22.46 -12.11 21.76
N ASP A 37 -22.11 -12.89 20.73
CA ASP A 37 -22.97 -13.95 20.24
C ASP A 37 -22.13 -15.19 19.94
N LYS A 38 -22.69 -16.31 20.37
CA LYS A 38 -22.06 -17.61 20.57
C LYS A 38 -21.80 -18.32 19.24
N GLU A 39 -20.64 -18.99 19.22
CA GLU A 39 -20.47 -20.36 18.72
C GLU A 39 -20.86 -20.67 17.26
N HIS A 40 -19.89 -20.51 16.37
CA HIS A 40 -19.71 -21.48 15.29
C HIS A 40 -18.22 -21.79 15.09
N THR A 41 -17.78 -22.81 15.82
CA THR A 41 -16.53 -23.54 15.59
C THR A 41 -16.61 -24.22 14.21
N LYS A 42 -16.14 -23.55 13.16
CA LYS A 42 -15.73 -24.20 11.91
C LYS A 42 -14.42 -23.58 11.41
N SER A 43 -13.33 -24.26 11.75
CA SER A 43 -12.08 -24.34 10.99
C SER A 43 -11.66 -23.07 10.21
N ILE A 44 -11.07 -22.09 10.90
CA ILE A 44 -10.35 -20.96 10.27
C ILE A 44 -8.90 -20.99 10.78
N LYS A 45 -8.09 -21.95 10.32
CA LYS A 45 -6.63 -21.91 10.56
C LYS A 45 -5.77 -22.36 9.38
N THR A 46 -6.34 -22.94 8.33
CA THR A 46 -5.57 -23.45 7.18
C THR A 46 -5.40 -22.43 6.04
N ASP A 47 -6.26 -21.42 5.97
CA ASP A 47 -6.30 -20.55 4.79
C ASP A 47 -5.21 -19.47 4.78
N THR A 48 -4.79 -19.01 5.97
CA THR A 48 -3.74 -17.99 6.10
C THR A 48 -2.35 -18.57 5.85
N VAL A 49 -2.11 -19.82 6.27
CA VAL A 49 -0.81 -20.49 6.11
C VAL A 49 -0.55 -20.81 4.64
N VAL A 50 -1.54 -21.37 3.94
CA VAL A 50 -1.43 -21.70 2.51
C VAL A 50 -1.31 -20.43 1.65
N ARG A 51 -2.00 -19.35 1.99
CA ARG A 51 -1.85 -18.05 1.30
C ARG A 51 -0.47 -17.44 1.51
N ASN A 52 0.04 -17.48 2.74
CA ASN A 52 1.35 -16.93 3.04
C ASN A 52 2.46 -17.70 2.32
N GLU A 53 2.35 -19.02 2.20
CA GLU A 53 3.33 -19.83 1.48
C GLU A 53 3.42 -19.46 -0.02
N LYS A 54 2.26 -19.18 -0.65
CA LYS A 54 2.24 -18.70 -2.05
C LYS A 54 2.94 -17.37 -2.21
N LEU A 55 2.66 -16.40 -1.33
CA LEU A 55 3.30 -15.08 -1.36
C LEU A 55 4.80 -15.18 -1.07
N VAL A 56 5.21 -16.00 -0.09
CA VAL A 56 6.63 -16.25 0.21
C VAL A 56 7.34 -16.87 -0.99
N LYS A 57 6.72 -17.85 -1.66
CA LYS A 57 7.28 -18.44 -2.89
C LYS A 57 7.41 -17.40 -4.01
N PHE A 58 6.36 -16.60 -4.22
CA PHE A 58 6.36 -15.52 -5.20
C PHE A 58 7.49 -14.51 -4.94
N LEU A 59 7.63 -14.05 -3.70
CA LEU A 59 8.67 -13.11 -3.28
C LEU A 59 10.07 -13.70 -3.45
N SER A 60 10.28 -14.95 -3.04
CA SER A 60 11.57 -15.64 -3.17
C SER A 60 12.02 -15.73 -4.63
N ILE A 61 11.09 -16.05 -5.54
CA ILE A 61 11.37 -16.11 -6.98
C ILE A 61 11.59 -14.71 -7.56
N SER A 62 10.69 -13.77 -7.28
CA SER A 62 10.69 -12.44 -7.90
C SER A 62 11.88 -11.57 -7.46
N LEU A 63 12.34 -11.75 -6.22
CA LEU A 63 13.43 -10.98 -5.64
C LEU A 63 14.76 -11.75 -5.61
N GLY A 64 14.76 -13.04 -5.97
CA GLY A 64 15.96 -13.89 -5.91
C GLY A 64 16.50 -14.04 -4.49
N VAL A 65 15.61 -14.10 -3.50
CA VAL A 65 15.97 -14.20 -2.07
C VAL A 65 15.59 -15.58 -1.52
N GLY A 66 16.35 -16.04 -0.53
CA GLY A 66 16.02 -17.24 0.24
C GLY A 66 14.67 -17.08 0.96
N LYS A 67 13.94 -18.18 1.13
CA LYS A 67 12.67 -18.14 1.89
C LYS A 67 12.91 -17.78 3.37
N ASP A 68 14.08 -18.12 3.88
CA ASP A 68 14.59 -17.78 5.21
C ASP A 68 14.88 -16.28 5.38
N GLU A 69 15.12 -15.55 4.29
CA GLU A 69 15.25 -14.09 4.30
C GLU A 69 13.90 -13.36 4.35
N ILE A 70 12.77 -14.08 4.26
CA ILE A 70 11.41 -13.52 4.23
C ILE A 70 10.71 -13.83 5.54
N ILE A 71 10.47 -12.80 6.34
CA ILE A 71 9.78 -12.92 7.64
C ILE A 71 8.41 -12.26 7.55
N TYR A 72 7.36 -13.00 7.88
CA TYR A 72 6.02 -12.42 7.97
C TYR A 72 5.69 -12.03 9.42
N ASN A 73 5.50 -10.74 9.66
CA ASN A 73 5.03 -10.19 10.92
C ASN A 73 3.50 -10.11 10.93
N LYS A 74 2.87 -11.06 11.63
CA LYS A 74 1.42 -11.13 11.74
C LYS A 74 0.79 -9.97 12.53
N ILE A 75 1.53 -9.32 13.44
CA ILE A 75 0.99 -8.24 14.28
C ILE A 75 0.72 -7.00 13.41
N ASN A 76 1.65 -6.69 12.51
CA ASN A 76 1.55 -5.53 11.63
C ASN A 76 1.00 -5.87 10.25
N ASP A 77 0.82 -7.16 9.95
CA ASP A 77 0.45 -7.68 8.64
C ASP A 77 1.44 -7.29 7.53
N GLU A 78 2.74 -7.45 7.82
CA GLU A 78 3.85 -7.02 6.95
C GLU A 78 4.83 -8.17 6.66
N PHE A 79 5.45 -8.14 5.48
CA PHE A 79 6.63 -8.91 5.14
C PHE A 79 7.88 -8.07 5.36
N LEU A 80 8.87 -8.64 6.04
CA LEU A 80 10.21 -8.10 6.17
C LEU A 80 11.15 -8.88 5.26
N ILE A 81 11.84 -8.18 4.36
CA ILE A 81 12.75 -8.75 3.36
C ILE A 81 13.98 -7.85 3.32
N ARG A 82 15.16 -8.35 3.72
CA ARG A 82 16.42 -7.57 3.77
C ARG A 82 16.25 -6.18 4.40
N ASP A 83 15.68 -6.16 5.60
CA ASP A 83 15.39 -4.95 6.39
C ASP A 83 14.33 -3.99 5.81
N GLN A 84 13.72 -4.33 4.68
CA GLN A 84 12.63 -3.57 4.07
C GLN A 84 11.28 -4.18 4.43
N LYS A 85 10.33 -3.30 4.78
CA LYS A 85 8.97 -3.69 5.15
C LYS A 85 8.02 -3.47 3.99
N TYR A 86 7.17 -4.45 3.77
CA TYR A 86 6.12 -4.42 2.75
C TYR A 86 4.81 -4.84 3.40
N SER A 87 3.75 -4.05 3.22
CA SER A 87 2.44 -4.48 3.70
C SER A 87 1.99 -5.72 2.92
N ARG A 88 1.29 -6.63 3.59
CA ARG A 88 0.69 -7.80 2.93
C ARG A 88 -0.15 -7.40 1.72
N GLU A 89 -0.97 -6.36 1.88
CA GLU A 89 -1.84 -5.84 0.82
C GLU A 89 -1.03 -5.45 -0.42
N SER A 90 0.11 -4.76 -0.26
CA SER A 90 0.96 -4.37 -1.39
C SER A 90 1.52 -5.58 -2.13
N ILE A 91 1.97 -6.60 -1.40
CA ILE A 91 2.48 -7.85 -2.00
C ILE A 91 1.37 -8.63 -2.70
N GLU A 92 0.17 -8.68 -2.12
CA GLU A 92 -1.00 -9.33 -2.73
C GLU A 92 -1.42 -8.62 -4.02
N ALA A 93 -1.38 -7.29 -4.06
CA ALA A 93 -1.67 -6.52 -5.27
C ALA A 93 -0.65 -6.79 -6.38
N ILE A 94 0.65 -6.79 -6.05
CA ILE A 94 1.72 -7.12 -7.01
C ILE A 94 1.58 -8.56 -7.51
N TYR A 95 1.27 -9.52 -6.62
CA TYR A 95 1.06 -10.91 -7.00
C TYR A 95 -0.15 -11.07 -7.93
N ALA A 96 -1.26 -10.38 -7.66
CA ALA A 96 -2.44 -10.41 -8.51
C ALA A 96 -2.14 -9.84 -9.89
N ASP A 97 -1.45 -8.70 -9.97
CA ASP A 97 -1.07 -8.06 -11.23
C ASP A 97 -0.13 -8.95 -12.05
N ALA A 98 0.88 -9.55 -11.42
CA ALA A 98 1.80 -10.48 -12.08
C ALA A 98 1.09 -11.70 -12.67
N ASN A 99 0.09 -12.25 -11.97
CA ASN A 99 -0.69 -13.39 -12.48
C ASN A 99 -1.68 -12.98 -13.58
N VAL A 100 -2.24 -11.78 -13.52
CA VAL A 100 -3.06 -11.23 -14.62
C VAL A 100 -2.19 -11.02 -15.86
N TYR A 101 -0.98 -10.49 -15.69
CA TYR A 101 -0.03 -10.34 -16.78
C TYR A 101 0.31 -11.69 -17.41
N GLN A 102 0.67 -12.68 -16.59
CA GLN A 102 0.96 -14.04 -17.08
C GLN A 102 -0.25 -14.65 -17.81
N SER A 103 -1.47 -14.42 -17.31
CA SER A 103 -2.69 -14.92 -17.95
C SER A 103 -3.01 -14.21 -19.27
N LYS A 104 -2.54 -12.98 -19.46
CA LYS A 104 -2.81 -12.17 -20.67
C LYS A 104 -1.71 -12.25 -21.73
N TYR A 105 -0.47 -12.49 -21.33
CA TYR A 105 0.71 -12.30 -22.19
C TYR A 105 1.74 -13.44 -22.11
N GLY A 106 1.49 -14.50 -21.33
CA GLY A 106 2.41 -15.64 -21.20
C GLY A 106 2.19 -16.69 -22.27
N GLU A 107 2.63 -16.43 -23.51
CA GLU A 107 2.90 -17.45 -24.54
C GLU A 107 4.40 -17.55 -24.81
#